data_AF-A0A7Y1UHU7-F1
#
_entry.id   AF-A0A7Y1UHU7-F1
#
_cell.length_a   1.000
_cell.length_b   1.000
_cell.length_c   1.000
_cell.angle_alpha   90.00
_cell.angle_beta   90.00
_cell.angle_gamma   90.00
#
_symmetry.space_group_name_H-M   'P 1'
#
loop_
_entity.id
_entity.type
_entity.pdbx_description
1 polymer ?
#
loop_
_entity_poly.entity_id
_entity_poly.type
_entity_poly.pdbx_seq_one_letter_code
_entity_poly.pdbx_strand_id
1 'polypeptide(L)'
;MNEREQQLLREAAGDSGPRLCLRTGTRIDAGRWWRRSPVWLCVTDDELILLAAGRRRLLERIAIAECPGTHYNPATGELVVEPGEPLRLRRLKVAPSEALEILAHFKPAATPTSLTPQR
;
A
#
# COMPACT_ATOMS: atom_id res chain seq x y z
N MET A 1 12.94 6.11 3.08
CA MET A 1 13.23 4.78 2.50
C MET A 1 14.73 4.67 2.27
N ASN A 2 15.40 3.59 2.69
CA ASN A 2 16.83 3.39 2.46
C ASN A 2 17.11 2.91 1.02
N GLU A 3 18.38 2.88 0.59
CA GLU A 3 18.76 2.51 -0.79
C GLU A 3 18.26 1.13 -1.22
N ARG A 4 18.32 0.13 -0.32
CA ARG A 4 17.84 -1.23 -0.62
C ARG A 4 16.33 -1.28 -0.79
N GLU A 5 15.60 -0.53 0.03
CA GLU A 5 14.14 -0.41 -0.08
C GLU A 5 13.76 0.32 -1.38
N GLN A 6 14.49 1.38 -1.75
CA GLN A 6 14.27 2.09 -3.01
C GLN A 6 14.58 1.23 -4.24
N GLN A 7 15.64 0.42 -4.18
CA GLN A 7 15.98 -0.53 -5.24
C GLN A 7 14.88 -1.59 -5.38
N LEU A 8 14.42 -2.17 -4.27
CA LEU A 8 13.34 -3.15 -4.26
C LEU A 8 12.03 -2.58 -4.79
N LEU A 9 11.74 -1.32 -4.47
CA LEU A 9 10.59 -0.60 -5.00
C LEU A 9 10.69 -0.38 -6.51
N ARG A 10 11.86 0.04 -7.02
CA ARG A 10 12.09 0.20 -8.47
C ARG A 10 11.92 -1.12 -9.22
N GLU A 11 12.42 -2.22 -8.65
CA GLU A 11 12.21 -3.57 -9.21
C GLU A 11 10.73 -3.99 -9.23
N ALA A 12 9.93 -3.51 -8.26
CA ALA A 12 8.53 -3.90 -8.11
C ALA A 12 7.54 -3.02 -8.90
N ALA A 13 7.74 -1.69 -8.89
CA ALA A 13 6.83 -0.72 -9.48
C ALA A 13 7.06 -0.51 -10.99
N GLY A 14 8.20 -0.97 -11.53
CA GLY A 14 8.55 -0.75 -12.93
C GLY A 14 8.77 0.72 -13.27
N ASP A 15 8.55 1.07 -14.54
CA ASP A 15 8.90 2.38 -15.10
C ASP A 15 7.95 3.52 -14.69
N SER A 16 6.69 3.22 -14.36
CA SER A 16 5.70 4.23 -13.96
C SER A 16 5.96 4.78 -12.54
N GLY A 17 6.70 4.02 -11.73
CA GLY A 17 6.93 4.36 -10.32
C GLY A 17 5.66 4.39 -9.47
N PRO A 18 5.79 4.53 -8.14
CA PRO A 18 4.64 4.63 -7.26
C PRO A 18 4.06 6.05 -7.24
N ARG A 19 2.73 6.15 -7.21
CA ARG A 19 2.01 7.40 -6.96
C ARG A 19 2.12 7.85 -5.51
N LEU A 20 2.21 6.89 -4.59
CA LEU A 20 2.28 7.11 -3.16
C LEU A 20 3.24 6.10 -2.55
N CYS A 21 4.07 6.54 -1.59
CA CYS A 21 4.87 5.66 -0.77
C CYS A 21 4.92 6.18 0.67
N LEU A 22 4.38 5.41 1.59
CA LEU A 22 4.25 5.76 3.00
C LEU A 22 4.93 4.74 3.89
N ARG A 23 5.51 5.24 4.98
CA ARG A 23 6.10 4.41 6.01
C ARG A 23 5.04 4.07 7.04
N THR A 24 4.60 2.82 7.07
CA THR A 24 3.64 2.37 8.08
C THR A 24 4.27 2.27 9.47
N GLY A 25 3.43 2.32 10.50
CA GLY A 25 3.78 1.95 11.87
C GLY A 25 3.97 0.43 12.06
N THR A 26 3.60 -0.38 11.07
CA THR A 26 3.80 -1.83 11.11
C THR A 26 5.28 -2.16 10.97
N ARG A 27 5.77 -3.10 11.80
CA ARG A 27 7.16 -3.55 11.78
C ARG A 27 7.25 -5.07 11.80
N ILE A 28 8.10 -5.61 10.95
CA ILE A 28 8.34 -7.05 10.85
C ILE A 28 9.76 -7.45 11.24
N ASP A 29 9.93 -8.72 11.57
CA ASP A 29 11.26 -9.31 11.62
C ASP A 29 11.76 -9.57 10.19
N ALA A 30 12.67 -8.72 9.73
CA ALA A 30 13.37 -8.87 8.46
C ALA A 30 14.78 -9.46 8.66
N GLY A 31 14.97 -10.33 9.66
CA GLY A 31 16.25 -10.97 9.98
C GLY A 31 17.23 -10.05 10.71
N ARG A 32 16.73 -9.05 11.44
CA ARG A 32 17.54 -8.13 12.24
C ARG A 32 17.29 -8.43 13.71
N TRP A 33 18.23 -9.15 14.34
CA TRP A 33 18.23 -9.56 15.74
C TRP A 33 17.91 -8.44 16.77
N TRP A 34 18.21 -7.17 16.47
CA TRP A 34 18.01 -6.05 17.40
C TRP A 34 16.95 -5.02 17.00
N ARG A 35 16.46 -5.02 15.76
CA ARG A 35 15.48 -4.00 15.30
C ARG A 35 14.56 -4.55 14.22
N ARG A 36 13.25 -4.54 14.47
CA ARG A 36 12.24 -4.80 13.44
C ARG A 36 12.30 -3.75 12.34
N SER A 37 12.12 -4.16 11.09
CA SER A 37 12.14 -3.27 9.93
C SER A 37 10.75 -2.69 9.70
N PRO A 38 10.63 -1.38 9.40
CA PRO A 38 9.34 -0.80 9.06
C PRO A 38 8.83 -1.40 7.74
N VAL A 39 7.52 -1.57 7.63
CA VAL A 39 6.87 -1.92 6.36
C VAL A 39 6.51 -0.63 5.64
N TRP A 40 6.90 -0.53 4.38
CA TRP A 40 6.45 0.50 3.47
C TRP A 40 5.23 0.00 2.72
N LEU A 41 4.26 0.88 2.56
CA LEU A 41 3.12 0.69 1.67
C LEU A 41 3.29 1.69 0.53
N CYS A 42 3.30 1.18 -0.69
CA CYS A 42 3.34 1.98 -1.90
C CYS A 42 2.14 1.64 -2.77
N VAL A 43 1.66 2.61 -3.53
CA VAL A 43 0.51 2.47 -4.43
C VAL A 43 0.95 2.90 -5.82
N THR A 44 0.79 2.03 -6.81
CA THR A 44 0.92 2.36 -8.24
C THR A 44 -0.46 2.71 -8.81
N ASP A 45 -0.60 2.75 -10.13
CA ASP A 45 -1.87 2.99 -10.79
C ASP A 45 -2.89 1.86 -10.53
N ASP A 46 -2.39 0.65 -10.40
CA ASP A 46 -3.14 -0.61 -10.45
C ASP A 46 -2.85 -1.55 -9.28
N GLU A 47 -1.76 -1.35 -8.55
CA GLU A 47 -1.30 -2.25 -7.49
C GLU A 47 -1.01 -1.56 -6.16
N LEU A 48 -1.21 -2.32 -5.10
CA LEU A 48 -0.66 -2.07 -3.78
C LEU A 48 0.61 -2.90 -3.60
N ILE A 49 1.70 -2.25 -3.19
CA ILE A 49 3.00 -2.87 -2.95
C ILE A 49 3.38 -2.72 -1.48
N LEU A 50 3.61 -3.85 -0.80
CA LEU A 50 4.15 -3.88 0.57
C LEU A 50 5.60 -4.33 0.54
N LEU A 51 6.50 -3.56 1.15
CA LEU A 51 7.91 -3.93 1.16
C LEU A 51 8.64 -3.57 2.45
N ALA A 52 9.66 -4.35 2.76
CA ALA A 52 10.62 -4.07 3.82
C ALA A 52 11.96 -4.74 3.51
N ALA A 53 13.08 -4.06 3.78
CA ALA A 53 14.41 -4.59 3.51
C ALA A 53 15.29 -4.73 4.77
N GLY A 54 15.71 -5.97 5.05
CA GLY A 54 16.67 -6.33 6.10
C GLY A 54 17.70 -7.35 5.61
N ARG A 55 17.98 -8.38 6.40
CA ARG A 55 18.65 -9.61 5.90
C ARG A 55 17.67 -10.47 5.09
N ARG A 56 16.39 -10.43 5.47
CA ARG A 56 15.27 -10.97 4.71
C ARG A 56 14.51 -9.80 4.09
N ARG A 57 13.92 -10.02 2.92
CA ARG A 57 13.06 -9.02 2.26
C ARG A 57 11.60 -9.46 2.35
N LEU A 58 10.72 -8.49 2.57
CA LEU A 58 9.30 -8.60 2.26
C LEU A 58 9.09 -7.83 0.96
N LEU A 59 8.45 -8.48 -0.02
CA LEU A 59 7.90 -7.84 -1.20
C LEU A 59 6.61 -8.58 -1.55
N GLU A 60 5.48 -7.90 -1.35
CA GLU A 60 4.16 -8.41 -1.68
C GLU A 60 3.45 -7.41 -2.58
N ARG A 61 2.70 -7.90 -3.55
CA ARG A 61 1.95 -7.10 -4.51
C ARG A 61 0.54 -7.67 -4.61
N ILE A 62 -0.44 -6.79 -4.74
CA ILE A 62 -1.81 -7.17 -5.02
C ILE A 62 -2.46 -6.08 -5.87
N ALA A 63 -3.27 -6.48 -6.84
CA ALA A 63 -4.00 -5.51 -7.64
C ALA A 63 -5.03 -4.80 -6.75
N ILE A 64 -5.16 -3.48 -6.88
CA ILE A 64 -6.16 -2.68 -6.16
C ILE A 64 -7.57 -3.22 -6.43
N ALA A 65 -7.81 -3.67 -7.67
CA ALA A 65 -9.07 -4.28 -8.09
C ALA A 65 -9.40 -5.60 -7.37
N GLU A 66 -8.42 -6.31 -6.84
CA GLU A 66 -8.61 -7.54 -6.06
C GLU A 66 -8.94 -7.26 -4.59
N CYS A 67 -8.89 -5.99 -4.16
CA CYS A 67 -9.06 -5.57 -2.77
C CYS A 67 -10.19 -4.53 -2.56
N PRO A 68 -11.42 -4.70 -3.11
CA PRO A 68 -12.49 -3.69 -3.03
C PRO A 68 -13.03 -3.41 -1.61
N GLY A 69 -12.81 -4.30 -0.65
CA GLY A 69 -13.21 -4.15 0.76
C GLY A 69 -12.18 -3.44 1.64
N THR A 70 -11.10 -2.92 1.05
CA THR A 70 -10.06 -2.20 1.78
C THR A 70 -10.63 -0.99 2.52
N HIS A 71 -10.39 -0.91 3.83
CA HIS A 71 -10.96 0.13 4.68
C HIS A 71 -10.03 0.51 5.82
N TYR A 72 -10.26 1.68 6.41
CA TYR A 72 -9.58 2.11 7.62
C TYR A 72 -10.44 1.79 8.84
N ASN A 73 -9.85 1.13 9.84
CA ASN A 73 -10.49 0.88 11.12
C ASN A 73 -10.01 1.93 12.15
N PRO A 74 -10.86 2.91 12.52
CA PRO A 74 -10.49 3.97 13.45
C PRO A 74 -10.33 3.47 14.89
N ALA A 75 -10.95 2.35 15.26
CA ALA A 75 -10.82 1.80 16.61
C ALA A 75 -9.44 1.17 16.84
N THR A 76 -8.81 0.62 15.79
CA THR A 76 -7.48 -0.02 15.90
C THR A 76 -6.34 0.84 15.33
N GLY A 77 -6.65 1.86 14.53
CA GLY A 77 -5.64 2.66 13.84
C GLY A 77 -4.96 1.92 12.70
N GLU A 78 -5.69 1.03 12.02
CA GLU A 78 -5.14 0.16 10.99
C GLU A 78 -5.90 0.33 9.67
N LEU A 79 -5.14 0.33 8.57
CA LEU A 79 -5.67 0.03 7.25
C LEU A 79 -5.79 -1.48 7.12
N VAL A 80 -6.96 -1.96 6.75
CA VAL A 80 -7.28 -3.38 6.53
C VAL A 80 -7.49 -3.59 5.04
N VAL A 81 -6.67 -4.44 4.41
CA VAL A 81 -6.73 -4.77 2.98
C VAL A 81 -7.57 -6.03 2.79
N GLU A 82 -8.71 -5.90 2.12
CA GLU A 82 -9.68 -6.98 1.92
C GLU A 82 -10.33 -6.91 0.53
N PRO A 83 -10.55 -8.05 -0.14
CA PRO A 83 -9.82 -9.31 0.02
C PRO A 83 -8.30 -9.09 -0.03
N GLY A 84 -7.54 -10.00 0.59
CA GLY A 84 -6.11 -9.81 0.81
C GLY A 84 -5.36 -11.13 0.92
N GLU A 85 -5.96 -12.20 0.40
CA GLU A 85 -5.52 -13.60 0.50
C GLU A 85 -4.03 -13.79 0.22
N PRO A 86 -3.48 -13.22 -0.87
CA PRO A 86 -2.06 -13.29 -1.20
C PRO A 86 -1.14 -12.58 -0.19
N LEU A 87 -1.64 -11.59 0.54
CA LEU A 87 -0.83 -10.79 1.46
C LEU A 87 -0.67 -11.50 2.81
N ARG A 88 0.58 -11.59 3.27
CA ARG A 88 0.86 -12.03 4.64
C ARG A 88 0.53 -10.93 5.65
N LEU A 89 0.61 -9.67 5.23
CA LEU A 89 0.26 -8.51 6.05
C LEU A 89 -0.97 -7.80 5.48
N ARG A 90 -2.14 -8.11 6.02
CA ARG A 90 -3.41 -7.49 5.62
C ARG A 90 -3.80 -6.28 6.48
N ARG A 91 -3.14 -6.11 7.63
CA ARG A 91 -3.43 -5.05 8.60
C ARG A 91 -2.19 -4.21 8.83
N LEU A 92 -2.30 -2.92 8.56
CA LEU A 92 -1.18 -1.99 8.56
C LEU A 92 -1.48 -0.81 9.46
N LYS A 93 -0.65 -0.56 10.46
CA LYS A 93 -0.77 0.62 11.31
C LYS A 93 -0.39 1.86 10.49
N VAL A 94 -1.33 2.78 10.32
CA VAL A 94 -1.17 4.02 9.55
C VAL A 94 -1.88 5.16 10.26
N ALA A 95 -1.45 6.39 10.05
CA ALA A 95 -2.20 7.54 10.55
C ALA A 95 -3.55 7.67 9.81
N PRO A 96 -4.59 8.27 10.42
CA PRO A 96 -5.87 8.48 9.76
C PRO A 96 -5.76 9.23 8.42
N SER A 97 -4.92 10.27 8.36
CA SER A 97 -4.71 11.07 7.14
C SER A 97 -4.07 10.24 6.02
N GLU A 98 -3.05 9.45 6.37
CA GLU A 98 -2.37 8.53 5.46
C GLU A 98 -3.34 7.46 4.94
N ALA A 99 -4.20 6.92 5.81
CA ALA A 99 -5.20 5.93 5.41
C ALA A 99 -6.19 6.50 4.40
N LEU A 100 -6.66 7.74 4.60
CA LEU A 100 -7.58 8.39 3.67
C LEU A 100 -6.92 8.67 2.32
N GLU A 101 -5.65 9.07 2.31
CA GLU A 101 -4.85 9.24 1.09
C GLU A 101 -4.73 7.92 0.33
N ILE A 102 -4.40 6.81 1.02
CA ILE A 102 -4.34 5.47 0.41
C ILE A 102 -5.70 5.06 -0.16
N LEU A 103 -6.78 5.20 0.62
CA LEU A 103 -8.14 4.80 0.20
C LEU A 103 -8.65 5.59 -1.01
N ALA A 104 -8.13 6.79 -1.26
CA ALA A 104 -8.47 7.54 -2.48
C ALA A 104 -8.04 6.81 -3.76
N HIS A 105 -7.03 5.94 -3.70
CA HIS A 105 -6.59 5.11 -4.83
C HIS A 105 -7.43 3.84 -5.02
N PHE A 106 -8.17 3.40 -4.00
CA PHE A 106 -9.06 2.24 -4.09
C PHE A 106 -10.45 2.61 -4.62
N LYS A 107 -10.80 3.91 -4.60
CA LYS A 107 -12.04 4.36 -5.18
C LYS A 107 -11.88 4.39 -6.70
N PRO A 108 -12.85 3.85 -7.47
CA PRO A 108 -12.86 4.09 -8.91
C PRO A 108 -12.85 5.59 -9.13
N ALA A 109 -11.96 6.07 -10.00
CA ALA A 109 -11.95 7.46 -10.42
C ALA A 109 -13.38 7.81 -10.82
N ALA A 110 -14.00 8.75 -10.09
CA ALA A 110 -15.36 9.16 -10.40
C ALA A 110 -15.37 9.59 -11.87
N THR A 111 -16.00 8.78 -12.72
CA THR A 111 -16.16 9.08 -14.14
C THR A 111 -16.75 10.49 -14.22
N PRO A 112 -16.07 11.48 -14.84
CA PRO A 112 -16.66 12.80 -14.99
C PRO A 112 -17.96 12.62 -15.77
N THR A 113 -19.08 12.84 -15.08
CA THR A 113 -20.41 12.77 -15.67
C THR A 113 -20.44 13.74 -16.83
N SER A 114 -20.33 13.20 -18.05
CA SER A 114 -20.47 13.98 -19.26
C SER A 114 -21.91 14.47 -19.31
N LEU A 115 -22.12 15.72 -18.89
CA LEU A 115 -23.35 16.47 -19.11
C LEU A 115 -23.56 16.54 -20.62
N THR A 116 -24.44 15.68 -21.14
CA THR A 116 -24.96 15.82 -22.48
C THR A 116 -26.15 16.78 -22.37
N PRO A 117 -26.10 17.99 -22.96
CA PRO A 117 -27.28 18.83 -23.04
C PRO A 117 -28.22 18.19 -24.07
N GLN A 118 -29.37 17.71 -23.61
CA GLN A 118 -30.50 17.36 -24.49
C GLN A 118 -31.01 18.66 -25.11
N ARG A 119 -31.10 18.67 -26.44
CA ARG A 119 -31.71 19.73 -27.26
C ARG A 119 -33.22 19.57 -27.29
#